data_AF-A0A4Y2BRD4-F1
#
_entry.id   AF-A0A4Y2BRD4-F1
#
_cell.length_a   1.000
_cell.length_b   1.000
_cell.length_c   1.000
_cell.angle_alpha   90.00
_cell.angle_beta   90.00
_cell.angle_gamma   90.00
#
_symmetry.space_group_name_H-M   'P 1'
#
loop_
_entity.id
_entity.type
_entity.pdbx_description
1 polymer ?
#
loop_
_entity_poly.entity_id
_entity_poly.type
_entity_poly.pdbx_seq_one_letter_code
_entity_poly.pdbx_strand_id
1 'polypeptide(L)'
;MPKRKRGIAGDAASRREAIRKRERRVVETEEERSRRLAVMAQRGQDRRVEGTEEQRNSRLSDMAQRGQERRAEETEEQRNSRLAVMAQRGQRRRAEETDKQRDSRLSAMLQHARERRLNIIEGQNHHQIQTFYAARTVLNRRTQLWRNGQSLSEMRRVVFPG
;
A
#
# COMPACT_ATOMS: atom_id res chain seq x y z
N MET A 1 -23.56 -11.65 27.13
CA MET A 1 -24.21 -10.31 27.09
C MET A 1 -25.37 -10.33 26.10
N PRO A 2 -26.61 -10.04 26.49
CA PRO A 2 -27.77 -10.12 25.60
C PRO A 2 -27.84 -8.90 24.67
N LYS A 3 -27.93 -9.14 23.36
CA LYS A 3 -28.05 -8.10 22.33
C LYS A 3 -29.39 -7.38 22.47
N ARG A 4 -29.37 -6.08 22.82
CA ARG A 4 -30.56 -5.22 22.79
C ARG A 4 -31.12 -5.19 21.36
N LYS A 5 -32.30 -5.78 21.15
CA LYS A 5 -33.04 -5.68 19.88
C LYS A 5 -33.39 -4.21 19.65
N ARG A 6 -32.84 -3.59 18.60
CA ARG A 6 -33.24 -2.25 18.14
C ARG A 6 -34.73 -2.32 17.77
N GLY A 7 -35.56 -1.53 18.43
CA GLY A 7 -37.01 -1.57 18.25
C GLY A 7 -37.45 -1.15 16.84
N ILE A 8 -38.43 -1.86 16.27
CA ILE A 8 -39.02 -1.64 14.94
C ILE A 8 -39.56 -0.20 14.78
N ALA A 9 -40.04 0.42 15.87
CA ALA A 9 -40.51 1.80 15.87
C ALA A 9 -39.39 2.84 15.63
N GLY A 10 -38.16 2.58 16.11
CA GLY A 10 -37.01 3.45 15.88
C GLY A 10 -36.54 3.42 14.42
N ASP A 11 -36.75 2.30 13.73
CA ASP A 11 -36.47 2.16 12.30
C ASP A 11 -37.48 2.94 11.44
N ALA A 12 -38.78 2.88 11.78
CA ALA A 12 -39.81 3.64 11.06
C ALA A 12 -39.64 5.17 11.19
N ALA A 13 -39.30 5.67 12.39
CA ALA A 13 -39.04 7.10 12.61
C ALA A 13 -37.76 7.56 11.87
N SER A 14 -36.68 6.77 11.94
CA SER A 14 -35.43 7.02 11.22
C SER A 14 -35.65 7.06 9.69
N ARG A 15 -36.46 6.13 9.15
CA ARG A 15 -36.83 6.11 7.73
C ARG A 15 -37.62 7.36 7.32
N ARG A 16 -38.62 7.77 8.12
CA ARG A 16 -39.39 9.01 7.86
C ARG A 16 -38.51 10.26 7.88
N GLU A 17 -37.54 10.32 8.80
CA GLU A 17 -36.59 11.43 8.87
C GLU A 17 -35.62 11.44 7.67
N ALA A 18 -35.15 10.27 7.22
CA ALA A 18 -34.31 10.16 6.03
C ALA A 18 -35.03 10.61 4.76
N ILE A 19 -36.32 10.27 4.61
CA ILE A 19 -37.17 10.72 3.50
C ILE A 19 -37.31 12.24 3.51
N ARG A 20 -37.68 12.84 4.66
CA ARG A 20 -37.81 14.29 4.80
C ARG A 20 -36.50 15.04 4.50
N LYS A 21 -35.36 14.48 4.94
CA LYS A 21 -34.03 15.03 4.62
C LYS A 21 -33.71 14.95 3.12
N ARG A 22 -34.14 13.89 2.43
CA ARG A 22 -33.96 13.74 0.99
C ARG A 22 -34.85 14.72 0.21
N GLU A 23 -36.13 14.83 0.59
CA GLU A 23 -37.08 15.77 -0.02
C GLU A 23 -36.59 17.21 0.08
N ARG A 24 -36.10 17.62 1.26
CA ARG A 24 -35.48 18.94 1.42
C ARG A 24 -34.33 19.15 0.44
N ARG A 25 -33.45 18.16 0.26
CA ARG A 25 -32.31 18.24 -0.67
C ARG A 25 -32.69 18.25 -2.16
N VAL A 26 -33.87 17.72 -2.50
CA VAL A 26 -34.36 17.70 -3.89
C VAL A 26 -34.92 19.07 -4.29
N VAL A 27 -35.53 19.78 -3.34
CA VAL A 27 -36.16 21.10 -3.57
C VAL A 27 -35.18 22.26 -3.31
N GLU A 28 -34.04 22.01 -2.66
CA GLU A 28 -32.98 23.00 -2.43
C GLU A 28 -32.55 23.71 -3.72
N THR A 29 -32.43 25.04 -3.65
CA THR A 29 -31.81 25.82 -4.73
C THR A 29 -30.30 25.56 -4.80
N GLU A 30 -29.67 25.90 -5.92
CA GLU A 30 -28.21 25.73 -6.07
C GLU A 30 -27.40 26.51 -5.03
N GLU A 31 -27.87 27.71 -4.65
CA GLU A 31 -27.23 28.51 -3.60
C GLU A 31 -27.36 27.85 -2.23
N GLU A 32 -28.54 27.36 -1.88
CA GLU A 32 -28.78 26.67 -0.61
C GLU A 32 -27.97 25.38 -0.52
N ARG A 33 -27.91 24.62 -1.63
CA ARG A 33 -27.06 23.44 -1.75
C ARG A 33 -25.60 23.81 -1.57
N SER A 34 -25.13 24.88 -2.22
CA SER A 34 -23.74 25.34 -2.14
C SER A 34 -23.38 25.76 -0.71
N ARG A 35 -24.23 26.57 -0.06
CA ARG A 35 -24.06 26.97 1.35
C ARG A 35 -24.01 25.75 2.27
N ARG A 36 -24.92 24.78 2.10
CA ARG A 36 -24.95 23.55 2.89
C ARG A 36 -23.69 22.70 2.70
N LEU A 37 -23.21 22.57 1.46
CA LEU A 37 -21.96 21.84 1.17
C LEU A 37 -20.74 22.56 1.73
N ALA A 38 -20.69 23.90 1.67
CA ALA A 38 -19.63 24.70 2.25
C ALA A 38 -19.53 24.51 3.77
N VAL A 39 -20.65 24.56 4.49
CA VAL A 39 -20.68 24.31 5.95
C VAL A 39 -20.19 22.90 6.29
N MET A 40 -20.58 21.89 5.51
CA MET A 40 -20.07 20.52 5.72
C MET A 40 -18.58 20.37 5.41
N ALA A 41 -18.09 21.06 4.38
CA ALA A 41 -16.68 21.07 4.01
C ALA A 41 -15.85 21.72 5.12
N GLN A 42 -16.29 22.87 5.64
CA GLN A 42 -15.65 23.57 6.77
C GLN A 42 -15.57 22.67 8.00
N ARG A 43 -16.71 22.13 8.45
CA ARG A 43 -16.73 21.18 9.58
C ARG A 43 -15.88 19.92 9.34
N GLY A 44 -15.70 19.53 8.08
CA GLY A 44 -14.80 18.45 7.69
C GLY A 44 -13.33 18.82 7.82
N GLN A 45 -12.97 20.07 7.53
CA GLN A 45 -11.63 20.63 7.72
C GLN A 45 -11.32 20.82 9.21
N ASP A 46 -12.24 21.39 9.99
CA ASP A 46 -12.05 21.62 11.43
C ASP A 46 -11.73 20.29 12.15
N ARG A 47 -12.51 19.24 11.88
CA ARG A 47 -12.24 17.87 12.39
C ARG A 47 -10.93 17.25 11.91
N ARG A 48 -10.36 17.71 10.80
CA ARG A 48 -9.04 17.26 10.33
C ARG A 48 -7.91 17.98 11.03
N VAL A 49 -8.12 19.24 11.40
CA VAL A 49 -7.15 20.09 12.10
C VAL A 49 -7.10 19.72 13.59
N GLU A 50 -8.26 19.53 14.22
CA GLU A 50 -8.39 19.19 15.65
C GLU A 50 -8.06 17.72 15.97
N GLY A 51 -7.97 16.86 14.95
CA GLY A 51 -7.78 15.42 15.14
C GLY A 51 -6.37 15.06 15.58
N THR A 52 -6.24 14.06 16.45
CA THR A 52 -4.93 13.54 16.89
C THR A 52 -4.23 12.76 15.76
N GLU A 53 -2.92 12.56 15.89
CA GLU A 53 -2.15 11.75 14.93
C GLU A 53 -2.70 10.32 14.80
N GLU A 54 -3.11 9.70 15.91
CA GLU A 54 -3.71 8.37 15.91
C GLU A 54 -5.03 8.32 15.13
N GLN A 55 -5.91 9.30 15.35
CA GLN A 55 -7.17 9.42 14.62
C GLN A 55 -6.92 9.68 13.12
N ARG A 56 -5.89 10.48 12.80
CA ARG A 56 -5.48 10.73 11.42
C ARG A 56 -4.97 9.44 10.76
N ASN A 57 -4.11 8.70 11.44
CA ASN A 57 -3.50 7.47 10.94
C ASN A 57 -4.55 6.37 10.75
N SER A 58 -5.45 6.18 11.72
CA SER A 58 -6.59 5.25 11.60
C SER A 58 -7.46 5.60 10.39
N ARG A 59 -7.84 6.88 10.22
CA ARG A 59 -8.63 7.32 9.06
C ARG A 59 -7.89 7.11 7.73
N LEU A 60 -6.58 7.39 7.68
CA LEU A 60 -5.76 7.16 6.48
C LEU A 60 -5.68 5.67 6.15
N SER A 61 -5.53 4.82 7.17
CA SER A 61 -5.53 3.36 7.03
C SER A 61 -6.85 2.86 6.46
N ASP A 62 -7.99 3.27 7.02
CA ASP A 62 -9.32 2.90 6.54
C ASP A 62 -9.55 3.33 5.09
N MET A 63 -9.11 4.53 4.71
CA MET A 63 -9.20 5.02 3.33
C MET A 63 -8.30 4.24 2.38
N ALA A 64 -7.10 3.85 2.82
CA ALA A 64 -6.19 3.02 2.05
C ALA A 64 -6.80 1.64 1.83
N GLN A 65 -7.33 1.00 2.88
CA GLN A 65 -7.99 -0.30 2.82
C GLN A 65 -9.17 -0.28 1.83
N ARG A 66 -10.13 0.64 2.00
CA ARG A 66 -11.26 0.79 1.06
C ARG A 66 -10.81 1.15 -0.35
N GLY A 67 -9.65 1.79 -0.49
CA GLY A 67 -9.02 2.04 -1.78
C GLY A 67 -8.53 0.77 -2.44
N GLN A 68 -7.97 -0.17 -1.68
CA GLN A 68 -7.55 -1.48 -2.18
C GLN A 68 -8.74 -2.38 -2.50
N GLU A 69 -9.74 -2.45 -1.62
CA GLU A 69 -10.98 -3.21 -1.86
C GLU A 69 -11.64 -2.79 -3.18
N ARG A 70 -11.82 -1.49 -3.40
CA ARG A 70 -12.37 -0.98 -4.67
C ARG A 70 -11.52 -1.34 -5.89
N ARG A 71 -10.18 -1.35 -5.77
CA ARG A 71 -9.29 -1.74 -6.88
C ARG A 71 -9.32 -3.25 -7.14
N ALA A 72 -9.55 -4.06 -6.12
CA ALA A 72 -9.67 -5.51 -6.27
C ALA A 72 -10.99 -5.89 -6.97
N GLU A 73 -12.03 -5.07 -6.80
CA GLU A 73 -13.34 -5.24 -7.43
C GLU A 73 -13.45 -4.59 -8.83
N GLU A 74 -12.42 -3.90 -9.32
CA GLU A 74 -12.43 -3.25 -10.64
C GLU A 74 -12.51 -4.29 -11.78
N THR A 75 -13.38 -4.04 -12.76
CA THR A 75 -13.33 -4.76 -14.03
C THR A 75 -12.12 -4.31 -14.85
N GLU A 76 -11.70 -5.11 -15.84
CA GLU A 76 -10.57 -4.76 -16.72
C GLU A 76 -10.80 -3.42 -17.44
N GLU A 77 -12.03 -3.15 -17.89
CA GLU A 77 -12.39 -1.87 -18.52
C GLU A 77 -12.26 -0.68 -17.57
N GLN A 78 -12.76 -0.83 -16.33
CA GLN A 78 -12.63 0.21 -15.30
C GLN A 78 -11.17 0.47 -14.94
N ARG A 79 -10.38 -0.61 -14.80
CA ARG A 79 -8.95 -0.53 -14.55
C ARG A 79 -8.22 0.19 -15.69
N ASN A 80 -8.49 -0.18 -16.94
CA ASN A 80 -7.86 0.43 -18.11
C ASN A 80 -8.23 1.92 -18.23
N SER A 81 -9.51 2.27 -18.02
CA SER A 81 -9.97 3.66 -17.98
C SER A 81 -9.26 4.45 -16.87
N ARG A 82 -9.17 3.91 -15.65
CA ARG A 82 -8.45 4.54 -14.54
C ARG A 82 -6.96 4.74 -14.85
N LEU A 83 -6.29 3.73 -15.42
CA LEU A 83 -4.88 3.83 -15.82
C LEU A 83 -4.68 4.90 -16.91
N ALA A 84 -5.57 4.97 -17.89
CA ALA A 84 -5.53 5.98 -18.95
C ALA A 84 -5.64 7.40 -18.37
N VAL A 85 -6.60 7.64 -17.46
CA VAL A 85 -6.76 8.94 -16.78
C VAL A 85 -5.52 9.31 -15.96
N MET A 86 -4.93 8.34 -15.24
CA MET A 86 -3.69 8.59 -14.48
C MET A 86 -2.51 8.90 -15.38
N ALA A 87 -2.36 8.19 -16.50
CA ALA A 87 -1.32 8.43 -17.49
C ALA A 87 -1.45 9.83 -18.09
N GLN A 88 -2.65 10.22 -18.54
CA GLN A 88 -2.93 11.57 -19.07
C GLN A 88 -2.61 12.66 -18.04
N ARG A 89 -3.06 12.50 -16.79
CA ARG A 89 -2.74 13.45 -15.71
C ARG A 89 -1.24 13.54 -15.45
N GLY A 90 -0.52 12.42 -15.53
CA GLY A 90 0.93 12.38 -15.41
C GLY A 90 1.66 13.08 -16.55
N GLN A 91 1.17 12.94 -17.79
CA GLN A 91 1.70 13.67 -18.95
C GLN A 91 1.46 15.18 -18.80
N ARG A 92 0.23 15.58 -18.42
CA ARG A 92 -0.11 16.98 -18.20
C ARG A 92 0.78 17.63 -17.13
N ARG A 93 0.98 16.96 -15.99
CA ARG A 93 1.89 17.47 -14.94
C ARG A 93 3.31 17.65 -15.46
N ARG A 94 3.81 16.73 -16.28
CA ARG A 94 5.15 16.82 -16.89
C ARG A 94 5.26 17.92 -17.94
N ALA A 95 4.17 18.24 -18.63
CA ALA A 95 4.12 19.37 -19.57
C ALA A 95 4.08 20.73 -18.83
N GLU A 96 3.48 20.76 -17.64
CA GLU A 96 3.39 21.95 -16.77
C GLU A 96 4.61 22.08 -15.81
N GLU A 97 5.60 21.19 -15.88
CA GLU A 97 6.81 21.22 -15.03
C GLU A 97 7.73 22.39 -15.41
N THR A 98 8.26 23.09 -14.41
CA THR A 98 9.38 24.02 -14.59
C THR A 98 10.69 23.25 -14.76
N ASP A 99 11.70 23.86 -15.38
CA ASP A 99 13.02 23.22 -15.60
C ASP A 99 13.65 22.71 -14.29
N LYS A 100 13.57 23.50 -13.21
CA LYS A 100 14.06 23.10 -11.88
C LYS A 100 13.35 21.85 -11.34
N GLN A 101 12.03 21.75 -11.54
CA GLN A 101 11.26 20.57 -11.12
C GLN A 101 11.61 19.36 -11.98
N ARG A 102 11.81 19.56 -13.29
CA ARG A 102 12.24 18.53 -14.22
C ARG A 102 13.61 17.97 -13.85
N ASP A 103 14.59 18.84 -13.59
CA ASP A 103 15.95 18.44 -13.19
C ASP A 103 15.98 17.72 -11.85
N SER A 104 15.18 18.20 -10.89
CA SER A 104 15.02 17.54 -9.59
C SER A 104 14.42 16.13 -9.75
N ARG A 105 13.38 15.99 -10.58
CA ARG A 105 12.76 14.69 -10.88
C ARG A 105 13.74 13.73 -11.57
N LEU A 106 14.47 14.21 -12.58
CA LEU A 106 15.45 13.39 -13.31
C LEU A 106 16.61 12.97 -12.39
N SER A 107 17.10 13.86 -11.52
CA SER A 107 18.12 13.54 -10.53
C SER A 107 17.63 12.46 -9.55
N ALA A 108 16.41 12.58 -9.03
CA ALA A 108 15.82 11.56 -8.16
C ALA A 108 15.69 10.19 -8.87
N MET A 109 15.27 10.18 -10.14
CA MET A 109 15.21 8.94 -10.94
C MET A 109 16.59 8.30 -11.13
N LEU A 110 17.63 9.10 -11.38
CA LEU A 110 19.00 8.61 -11.53
C LEU A 110 19.52 8.03 -10.21
N GLN A 111 19.29 8.70 -9.07
CA GLN A 111 19.71 8.19 -7.76
C GLN A 111 19.00 6.87 -7.44
N HIS A 112 17.68 6.81 -7.60
CA HIS A 112 16.94 5.57 -7.40
C HIS A 112 17.43 4.43 -8.33
N ALA A 113 17.78 4.74 -9.59
CA ALA A 113 18.36 3.75 -10.50
C ALA A 113 19.75 3.26 -10.04
N ARG A 114 20.59 4.15 -9.49
CA ARG A 114 21.89 3.79 -8.90
C ARG A 114 21.72 2.92 -7.66
N GLU A 115 20.85 3.31 -6.73
CA GLU A 115 20.55 2.55 -5.52
C GLU A 115 20.06 1.13 -5.85
N ARG A 116 19.14 0.99 -6.82
CA ARG A 116 18.70 -0.35 -7.26
C ARG A 116 19.85 -1.20 -7.80
N ARG A 117 20.77 -0.61 -8.56
CA ARG A 117 21.95 -1.34 -9.07
C ARG A 117 22.86 -1.79 -7.92
N LEU A 118 23.09 -0.93 -6.93
CA LEU A 118 23.90 -1.26 -5.75
C LEU A 118 23.24 -2.39 -4.95
N ASN A 119 21.94 -2.31 -4.67
CA ASN A 119 21.22 -3.36 -3.93
C ASN A 119 21.28 -4.73 -4.63
N ILE A 120 21.26 -4.76 -5.97
CA ILE A 120 21.40 -6.00 -6.74
C ILE A 120 22.81 -6.58 -6.56
N ILE A 121 23.85 -5.74 -6.67
CA ILE A 121 25.25 -6.16 -6.52
C ILE A 121 25.51 -6.64 -5.09
N GLU A 122 25.03 -5.90 -4.09
CA GLU A 122 25.14 -6.29 -2.68
C GLU A 122 24.43 -7.61 -2.39
N GLY A 123 23.23 -7.80 -2.93
CA GLY A 123 22.50 -9.08 -2.83
C GLY A 123 23.26 -10.24 -3.47
N GLN A 124 23.85 -10.02 -4.65
CA GLN A 124 24.70 -11.02 -5.33
C GLN A 124 25.95 -11.35 -4.50
N ASN A 125 26.65 -10.33 -4.00
CA ASN A 125 27.83 -10.52 -3.15
C ASN A 125 27.48 -11.25 -1.86
N HIS A 126 26.35 -10.92 -1.23
CA HIS A 126 25.89 -11.61 -0.03
C HIS A 126 25.66 -13.10 -0.29
N HIS A 127 24.97 -13.44 -1.38
CA HIS A 127 24.77 -14.83 -1.79
C HIS A 127 26.08 -15.57 -2.07
N GLN A 128 27.03 -14.93 -2.77
CA GLN A 128 28.35 -15.52 -3.05
C GLN A 128 29.16 -15.80 -1.76
N ILE A 129 29.14 -14.86 -0.82
CA ILE A 129 29.80 -15.04 0.48
C ILE A 129 29.14 -16.18 1.25
N GLN A 130 27.80 -16.24 1.30
CA GLN A 130 27.08 -17.32 1.95
C GLN A 130 27.41 -18.70 1.35
N THR A 131 27.43 -18.82 0.02
CA THR A 131 27.76 -20.08 -0.65
C THR A 131 29.20 -20.51 -0.40
N PHE A 132 30.15 -19.56 -0.37
CA PHE A 132 31.54 -19.83 -0.01
C PHE A 132 31.66 -20.40 1.42
N TYR A 133 31.05 -19.75 2.41
CA TYR A 133 31.10 -20.23 3.80
C TYR A 133 30.37 -21.55 3.98
N ALA A 134 29.23 -21.76 3.31
CA ALA A 134 28.55 -23.06 3.30
C ALA A 134 29.45 -24.17 2.75
N ALA A 135 30.08 -23.97 1.58
CA ALA A 135 31.01 -24.93 0.99
C ALA A 135 32.21 -25.21 1.91
N ARG A 136 32.76 -24.17 2.56
CA ARG A 136 33.87 -24.31 3.53
C ARG A 136 33.47 -25.17 4.73
N THR A 137 32.25 -25.02 5.25
CA THR A 137 31.79 -25.86 6.37
C THR A 137 31.65 -27.33 5.97
N VAL A 138 31.16 -27.62 4.76
CA VAL A 138 31.08 -28.99 4.23
C VAL A 138 32.47 -29.58 4.06
N LEU A 139 33.43 -28.82 3.50
CA LEU A 139 34.81 -29.26 3.34
C LEU A 139 35.47 -29.57 4.69
N ASN A 140 35.31 -28.69 5.68
CA ASN A 140 35.84 -28.89 7.03
C ASN A 140 35.22 -30.11 7.73
N ARG A 141 33.92 -30.37 7.57
CA ARG A 141 33.32 -31.61 8.07
C ARG A 141 33.92 -32.83 7.38
N ARG A 142 34.07 -32.80 6.05
CA ARG A 142 34.65 -33.92 5.30
C ARG A 142 36.07 -34.25 5.76
N THR A 143 36.91 -33.25 6.00
CA THR A 143 38.29 -33.46 6.47
C THR A 143 38.33 -33.97 7.92
N GLN A 144 37.42 -33.54 8.79
CA GLN A 144 37.28 -34.08 10.14
C GLN A 144 36.86 -35.56 10.13
N LEU A 145 35.88 -35.95 9.33
CA LEU A 145 35.45 -37.36 9.22
C LEU A 145 36.56 -38.25 8.67
N TRP A 146 37.38 -37.73 7.75
CA TRP A 146 38.56 -38.44 7.25
C TRP A 146 39.63 -38.65 8.33
N ARG A 147 39.92 -37.63 9.14
CA ARG A 147 40.83 -37.77 10.29
C ARG A 147 40.32 -38.78 11.32
N ASN A 148 39.01 -38.94 11.45
CA ASN A 148 38.38 -39.88 12.38
C ASN A 148 38.23 -41.31 11.82
N GLY A 149 38.75 -41.60 10.61
CA GLY A 149 38.75 -42.96 10.04
C GLY A 149 37.39 -43.48 9.56
N GLN A 150 36.43 -42.59 9.28
CA GLN A 150 35.09 -42.98 8.84
C GLN A 150 35.04 -43.56 7.42
N SER A 151 33.99 -44.32 7.13
CA SER A 151 33.82 -45.03 5.86
C SER A 151 33.48 -44.09 4.68
N LEU A 152 33.79 -44.51 3.45
CA LEU A 152 33.51 -43.73 2.23
C LEU A 152 32.01 -43.44 2.03
N SER A 153 31.13 -44.33 2.50
CA SER A 153 29.67 -44.15 2.45
C SER A 153 29.19 -43.03 3.37
N GLU A 154 29.79 -42.88 4.56
CA GLU A 154 29.48 -41.81 5.53
C GLU A 154 29.97 -40.45 5.03
N MET A 155 31.15 -40.37 4.43
CA MET A 155 31.64 -39.12 3.82
C MET A 155 30.78 -38.67 2.62
N ARG A 156 30.24 -39.61 1.84
CA ARG A 156 29.41 -39.29 0.65
C ARG A 156 28.08 -38.63 1.02
N ARG A 157 27.47 -39.02 2.15
CA ARG A 157 26.24 -38.40 2.70
C ARG A 157 26.40 -36.95 3.12
N VAL A 158 27.61 -36.52 3.48
CA VAL A 158 27.89 -35.12 3.88
C VAL A 158 28.15 -34.20 2.68
N VAL A 159 28.67 -34.76 1.58
CA VAL A 159 28.96 -34.01 0.34
C VAL A 159 27.74 -33.89 -0.56
N PHE A 160 26.87 -34.91 -0.57
CA PHE A 160 25.62 -34.92 -1.33
C PHE A 160 24.45 -35.21 -0.37
N PRO A 161 23.91 -34.19 0.30
CA PRO A 161 22.67 -34.32 1.05
C PRO A 161 21.50 -34.34 0.05
N GLY A 162 21.19 -35.51 -0.48
CA GLY A 162 20.10 -35.77 -1.43
C GLY A 162 19.76 -37.24 -1.45
#